data_AF-A0A7C3U7C0-F1
#
_entry.id   AF-A0A7C3U7C0-F1
#
_cell.length_a   1.000
_cell.length_b   1.000
_cell.length_c   1.000
_cell.angle_alpha   90.00
_cell.angle_beta   90.00
_cell.angle_gamma   90.00
#
_symmetry.space_group_name_H-M   'P 1'
#
loop_
_entity.id
_entity.type
_entity.pdbx_description
1 polymer ?
#
loop_
_entity_poly.entity_id
_entity_poly.type
_entity_poly.pdbx_seq_one_letter_code
_entity_poly.pdbx_strand_id
1 'polypeptide(L)'
;SLFEDNAEFGLGMRLTLDKQNEYARELLLALGDMVGADLTAAILAADQSTQAGIDAQRQRVAELKSRLKGVSNPRARELLGVADMLVKRSVWSVGGDGWAYDIGYGGLDHVLASGRNINILVLDTEVYSNTGGQASKATGLGAVAKFAAGGKPTPKKDLGMMIMSYGYAYVAQVAMGANERQTIRAFLEAESYDGPSLIIAYSTCIAHGINMATGNNQERLAVRSGYWPLYRYDPRLKLEGKNPFQLDSRAPEVPLRDYIYNETRYRMLAQSNPEAAERLLRLAQEAVAERWQKYEYLAKMTPAPVLAEAVA
;
A
#
# COMPACT_ATOMS: atom_id res chain seq x y z
N SER A 1 -12.80 -11.33 10.76
CA SER A 1 -11.56 -10.57 10.75
C SER A 1 -11.35 -9.93 12.11
N LEU A 2 -10.10 -9.88 12.52
CA LEU A 2 -9.56 -9.44 13.80
C LEU A 2 -8.38 -8.50 13.54
N PHE A 3 -7.64 -8.14 14.59
CA PHE A 3 -6.52 -7.21 14.48
C PHE A 3 -5.32 -7.83 13.73
N GLU A 4 -5.15 -9.14 13.84
CA GLU A 4 -4.04 -9.92 13.34
C GLU A 4 -4.20 -10.42 11.89
N ASP A 5 -5.44 -10.60 11.40
CA ASP A 5 -5.74 -11.37 10.19
C ASP A 5 -6.17 -10.52 8.96
N ASN A 6 -6.02 -9.19 9.04
CA ASN A 6 -6.61 -8.27 8.06
C ASN A 6 -6.07 -8.45 6.62
N ALA A 7 -4.81 -8.92 6.47
CA ALA A 7 -4.24 -9.18 5.15
C ALA A 7 -4.87 -10.46 4.57
N GLU A 8 -4.91 -11.53 5.36
CA GLU A 8 -5.42 -12.85 5.02
C GLU A 8 -6.92 -12.80 4.76
N PHE A 9 -7.64 -11.98 5.51
CA PHE A 9 -9.05 -11.71 5.29
C PHE A 9 -9.31 -11.06 3.93
N GLY A 10 -8.50 -10.06 3.57
CA GLY A 10 -8.53 -9.44 2.25
C GLY A 10 -8.17 -10.43 1.14
N LEU A 11 -7.18 -11.30 1.36
CA LEU A 11 -6.83 -12.37 0.43
C LEU A 11 -7.99 -13.35 0.24
N GLY A 12 -8.69 -13.73 1.30
CA GLY A 12 -9.89 -14.57 1.22
C GLY A 12 -10.99 -13.93 0.35
N MET A 13 -11.20 -12.62 0.47
CA MET A 13 -12.10 -11.89 -0.42
C MET A 13 -11.63 -11.92 -1.87
N ARG A 14 -10.34 -11.67 -2.14
CA ARG A 14 -9.75 -11.73 -3.49
C ARG A 14 -9.95 -13.10 -4.14
N LEU A 15 -9.63 -14.17 -3.41
CA LEU A 15 -9.79 -15.55 -3.92
C LEU A 15 -11.26 -15.90 -4.20
N THR A 16 -12.18 -15.43 -3.36
CA THR A 16 -13.62 -15.61 -3.58
C THR A 16 -14.08 -14.90 -4.85
N LEU A 17 -13.66 -13.64 -5.05
CA LEU A 17 -13.97 -12.86 -6.23
C LEU A 17 -13.38 -13.48 -7.50
N ASP A 18 -12.15 -13.99 -7.44
CA ASP A 18 -11.51 -14.71 -8.55
C ASP A 18 -12.35 -15.92 -8.96
N LYS A 19 -12.75 -16.75 -7.98
CA LYS A 19 -13.51 -17.97 -8.27
C LYS A 19 -14.91 -17.67 -8.79
N GLN A 20 -15.58 -16.64 -8.27
CA GLN A 20 -16.89 -16.24 -8.78
C GLN A 20 -16.79 -15.63 -10.19
N ASN A 21 -15.73 -14.88 -10.50
CA ASN A 21 -15.48 -14.39 -11.86
C ASN A 21 -15.25 -15.55 -12.84
N GLU A 22 -14.38 -16.51 -12.48
CA GLU A 22 -14.13 -17.72 -13.28
C GLU A 22 -15.43 -18.46 -13.56
N TYR A 23 -16.23 -18.71 -12.51
CA TYR A 23 -17.52 -19.39 -12.64
C TYR A 23 -18.51 -18.61 -13.51
N ALA A 24 -18.59 -17.29 -13.36
CA ALA A 24 -19.44 -16.46 -14.20
C ALA A 24 -19.02 -16.52 -15.69
N ARG A 25 -17.72 -16.58 -15.98
CA ARG A 25 -17.20 -16.70 -17.36
C ARG A 25 -17.52 -18.06 -17.97
N GLU A 26 -17.37 -19.15 -17.22
CA GLU A 26 -17.74 -20.50 -17.65
C GLU A 26 -19.23 -20.62 -17.97
N LEU A 27 -20.08 -20.11 -17.08
CA LEU A 27 -21.54 -20.10 -17.29
C LEU A 27 -21.93 -19.23 -18.49
N LEU A 28 -21.28 -18.07 -18.66
CA LEU A 28 -21.55 -17.18 -19.79
C LEU A 28 -21.18 -17.85 -21.13
N LEU A 29 -20.05 -18.56 -21.20
CA LEU A 29 -19.68 -19.34 -22.37
C LEU A 29 -20.70 -20.44 -22.68
N ALA A 30 -21.10 -21.20 -21.66
CA ALA A 30 -22.07 -22.29 -21.82
C ALA A 30 -23.48 -21.81 -22.21
N LEU A 31 -23.81 -20.56 -21.90
CA LEU A 31 -25.09 -19.92 -22.24
C LEU A 31 -24.98 -18.97 -23.44
N GLY A 32 -23.88 -19.01 -24.19
CA GLY A 32 -23.59 -18.09 -25.28
C GLY A 32 -24.69 -18.01 -26.33
N ASP A 33 -25.27 -19.13 -26.75
CA ASP A 33 -26.37 -19.15 -27.73
C ASP A 33 -27.65 -18.51 -27.20
N MET A 34 -27.90 -18.62 -25.90
CA MET A 34 -29.06 -18.05 -25.23
C MET A 34 -28.90 -16.54 -25.00
N VAL A 35 -27.71 -16.13 -24.60
CA VAL A 35 -27.39 -14.73 -24.30
C VAL A 35 -27.11 -13.94 -25.57
N GLY A 36 -26.60 -14.58 -26.62
CA GLY A 36 -26.14 -13.97 -27.87
C GLY A 36 -24.60 -13.91 -27.96
N ALA A 37 -24.05 -14.46 -29.04
CA ALA A 37 -22.60 -14.60 -29.24
C ALA A 37 -21.83 -13.28 -29.13
N ASP A 38 -22.38 -12.19 -29.69
CA ASP A 38 -21.74 -10.87 -29.68
C ASP A 38 -21.59 -10.31 -28.26
N LEU A 39 -22.63 -10.39 -27.43
CA LEU A 39 -22.59 -9.90 -26.05
C LEU A 39 -21.64 -10.75 -25.20
N THR A 40 -21.67 -12.07 -25.39
CA THR A 40 -20.74 -13.00 -24.73
C THR A 40 -19.28 -12.66 -25.07
N ALA A 41 -18.95 -12.50 -26.36
CA ALA A 41 -17.61 -12.14 -26.78
C ALA A 41 -17.18 -10.76 -26.22
N ALA A 42 -18.07 -9.77 -26.27
CA ALA A 42 -17.80 -8.42 -25.78
C ALA A 42 -17.54 -8.36 -24.26
N ILE A 43 -18.25 -9.17 -23.47
CA ILE A 43 -18.04 -9.26 -22.01
C ILE A 43 -16.72 -9.97 -21.70
N LEU A 44 -16.40 -11.05 -22.41
CA LEU A 44 -15.23 -11.88 -22.12
C LEU A 44 -13.91 -11.23 -22.53
N ALA A 45 -13.92 -10.44 -23.59
CA ALA A 45 -12.75 -9.72 -24.13
C ALA A 45 -12.64 -8.26 -23.64
N ALA A 46 -13.47 -7.86 -22.68
CA ALA A 46 -13.51 -6.49 -22.19
C ALA A 46 -12.21 -6.08 -21.48
N ASP A 47 -11.57 -5.03 -21.98
CA ASP A 47 -10.53 -4.32 -21.22
C ASP A 47 -11.18 -3.49 -20.09
N GLN A 48 -10.72 -3.75 -18.86
CA GLN A 48 -11.19 -3.12 -17.63
C GLN A 48 -10.05 -2.41 -16.89
N SER A 49 -8.95 -2.09 -17.59
CA SER A 49 -7.80 -1.37 -17.06
C SER A 49 -8.09 0.12 -16.75
N THR A 50 -9.16 0.67 -17.30
CA THR A 50 -9.56 2.07 -17.12
C THR A 50 -10.97 2.19 -16.56
N GLN A 51 -11.28 3.33 -15.93
CA GLN A 51 -12.62 3.64 -15.44
C GLN A 51 -13.68 3.57 -16.56
N ALA A 52 -13.36 4.08 -17.75
CA ALA A 52 -14.24 4.01 -18.91
C ALA A 52 -14.50 2.55 -19.35
N GLY A 53 -13.47 1.69 -19.33
CA GLY A 53 -13.61 0.26 -19.62
C GLY A 53 -14.49 -0.47 -18.60
N ILE A 54 -14.33 -0.16 -17.31
CA ILE A 54 -15.17 -0.69 -16.23
C ILE A 54 -16.63 -0.25 -16.40
N ASP A 55 -16.88 1.02 -16.74
CA ASP A 55 -18.24 1.54 -16.94
C ASP A 55 -18.91 0.93 -18.18
N ALA A 56 -18.18 0.74 -19.27
CA ALA A 56 -18.67 -0.02 -20.42
C ALA A 56 -19.00 -1.48 -20.04
N GLN A 57 -18.17 -2.13 -19.23
CA GLN A 57 -18.44 -3.49 -18.75
C GLN A 57 -19.68 -3.56 -17.88
N ARG A 58 -19.92 -2.57 -17.00
CA ARG A 58 -21.14 -2.48 -16.20
C ARG A 58 -22.39 -2.42 -17.08
N GLN A 59 -22.34 -1.69 -18.19
CA GLN A 59 -23.46 -1.64 -19.14
C GLN A 59 -23.70 -3.01 -19.80
N ARG A 60 -22.64 -3.70 -20.27
CA ARG A 60 -22.77 -5.06 -20.83
C ARG A 60 -23.32 -6.05 -19.81
N VAL A 61 -22.89 -5.97 -18.56
CA VAL A 61 -23.39 -6.83 -17.47
C VAL A 61 -24.84 -6.50 -17.13
N ALA A 62 -25.26 -5.24 -17.17
CA ALA A 62 -26.66 -4.86 -16.99
C ALA A 62 -27.55 -5.43 -18.12
N GLU A 63 -27.07 -5.38 -19.36
CA GLU A 63 -27.74 -6.01 -20.50
C GLU A 63 -27.81 -7.53 -20.35
N LEU A 64 -26.71 -8.20 -19.98
CA LEU A 64 -26.68 -9.64 -19.69
C LEU A 64 -27.75 -10.01 -18.66
N LYS A 65 -27.80 -9.29 -17.52
CA LYS A 65 -28.79 -9.50 -16.48
C LYS A 65 -30.23 -9.34 -16.98
N SER A 66 -30.47 -8.37 -17.88
CA SER A 66 -31.77 -8.19 -18.52
C SER A 66 -32.16 -9.39 -19.38
N ARG A 67 -31.23 -9.94 -20.17
CA ARG A 67 -31.47 -11.12 -21.03
C ARG A 67 -31.71 -12.41 -20.23
N LEU A 68 -31.07 -12.55 -19.07
CA LEU A 68 -31.25 -13.70 -18.18
C LEU A 68 -32.54 -13.63 -17.33
N LYS A 69 -33.17 -12.47 -17.21
CA LYS A 69 -34.34 -12.27 -16.35
C LYS A 69 -35.55 -13.05 -16.89
N GLY A 70 -36.14 -13.91 -16.06
CA GLY A 70 -37.31 -14.71 -16.43
C GLY A 70 -36.98 -15.99 -17.19
N VAL A 71 -35.70 -16.29 -17.43
CA VAL A 71 -35.27 -17.56 -18.02
C VAL A 71 -35.38 -18.68 -16.98
N SER A 72 -36.04 -19.79 -17.34
CA SER A 72 -36.28 -20.93 -16.44
C SER A 72 -35.04 -21.83 -16.24
N ASN A 73 -34.05 -21.74 -17.13
CA ASN A 73 -32.81 -22.50 -17.08
C ASN A 73 -32.08 -22.28 -15.73
N PRO A 74 -31.79 -23.35 -14.95
CA PRO A 74 -31.07 -23.25 -13.69
C PRO A 74 -29.71 -22.55 -13.81
N ARG A 75 -28.93 -22.84 -14.86
CA ARG A 75 -27.63 -22.21 -15.10
C ARG A 75 -27.76 -20.71 -15.38
N ALA A 76 -28.85 -20.27 -16.01
CA ALA A 76 -29.12 -18.85 -16.22
C ALA A 76 -29.39 -18.11 -14.90
N ARG A 77 -30.08 -18.77 -13.95
CA ARG A 77 -30.29 -18.24 -12.59
C ARG A 77 -28.99 -18.18 -11.79
N GLU A 78 -28.13 -19.17 -11.93
CA GLU A 78 -26.80 -19.17 -11.30
C GLU A 78 -25.92 -18.04 -11.88
N LEU A 79 -25.87 -17.90 -13.21
CA LEU A 79 -25.13 -16.82 -13.86
C LEU A 79 -25.64 -15.45 -13.40
N LEU A 80 -26.96 -15.28 -13.30
CA LEU A 80 -27.56 -14.05 -12.79
C LEU A 80 -27.06 -13.71 -11.37
N GLY A 81 -26.87 -14.72 -10.51
CA GLY A 81 -26.37 -14.57 -9.16
C GLY A 81 -24.91 -14.14 -9.05
N VAL A 82 -24.08 -14.48 -10.05
CA VAL A 82 -22.63 -14.15 -10.07
C VAL A 82 -22.24 -13.14 -11.15
N ALA A 83 -23.18 -12.66 -11.97
CA ALA A 83 -22.89 -11.79 -13.12
C ALA A 83 -22.15 -10.49 -12.75
N ASP A 84 -22.37 -9.96 -11.55
CA ASP A 84 -21.66 -8.78 -11.04
C ASP A 84 -20.15 -8.96 -10.88
N MET A 85 -19.68 -10.21 -10.88
CA MET A 85 -18.25 -10.54 -10.77
C MET A 85 -17.55 -10.47 -12.12
N LEU A 86 -18.28 -10.35 -13.24
CA LEU A 86 -17.69 -10.05 -14.56
C LEU A 86 -17.14 -8.62 -14.66
N VAL A 87 -17.49 -7.75 -13.70
CA VAL A 87 -16.93 -6.42 -13.53
C VAL A 87 -15.77 -6.48 -12.52
N LYS A 88 -14.60 -5.93 -12.88
CA LYS A 88 -13.41 -5.87 -12.02
C LYS A 88 -13.77 -5.26 -10.65
N ARG A 89 -13.27 -5.88 -9.58
CA ARG A 89 -13.41 -5.42 -8.20
C ARG A 89 -12.03 -5.11 -7.63
N SER A 90 -11.93 -3.97 -6.96
CA SER A 90 -10.73 -3.56 -6.22
C SER A 90 -10.86 -4.01 -4.76
N VAL A 91 -9.90 -4.80 -4.28
CA VAL A 91 -9.83 -5.26 -2.89
C VAL A 91 -8.76 -4.43 -2.17
N TRP A 92 -9.15 -3.84 -1.03
CA TRP A 92 -8.28 -3.05 -0.17
C TRP A 92 -8.27 -3.60 1.26
N SER A 93 -7.09 -3.93 1.78
CA SER A 93 -6.86 -4.17 3.21
C SER A 93 -6.25 -2.93 3.82
N VAL A 94 -6.96 -2.29 4.76
CA VAL A 94 -6.53 -1.04 5.38
C VAL A 94 -6.24 -1.28 6.85
N GLY A 95 -5.13 -0.77 7.36
CA GLY A 95 -4.80 -0.87 8.78
C GLY A 95 -3.66 0.05 9.21
N GLY A 96 -3.42 0.12 10.52
CA GLY A 96 -2.36 0.96 11.09
C GLY A 96 -1.00 0.27 11.15
N ASP A 97 0.02 1.00 11.60
CA ASP A 97 1.37 0.47 11.74
C ASP A 97 1.49 -0.70 12.73
N GLY A 98 0.73 -0.69 13.83
CA GLY A 98 0.74 -1.81 14.78
C GLY A 98 0.22 -3.13 14.22
N TRP A 99 -0.64 -3.08 13.20
CA TRP A 99 -1.01 -4.28 12.46
C TRP A 99 0.12 -4.67 11.49
N ALA A 100 0.50 -3.76 10.60
CA ALA A 100 1.36 -4.07 9.46
C ALA A 100 2.82 -4.38 9.84
N TYR A 101 3.35 -3.73 10.88
CA TYR A 101 4.74 -3.90 11.29
C TYR A 101 4.90 -4.98 12.34
N ASP A 102 3.88 -5.18 13.18
CA ASP A 102 3.91 -6.05 14.35
C ASP A 102 3.03 -7.30 14.21
N ILE A 103 1.78 -7.27 14.68
CA ILE A 103 0.99 -8.49 14.91
C ILE A 103 0.56 -9.19 13.62
N GLY A 104 0.20 -8.42 12.59
CA GLY A 104 -0.25 -8.94 11.30
C GLY A 104 0.85 -8.99 10.25
N TYR A 105 2.11 -8.74 10.61
CA TYR A 105 3.21 -8.69 9.63
C TYR A 105 3.39 -10.03 8.91
N GLY A 106 3.31 -11.17 9.61
CA GLY A 106 3.47 -12.48 8.97
C GLY A 106 2.40 -12.75 7.91
N GLY A 107 1.15 -12.37 8.19
CA GLY A 107 0.05 -12.44 7.24
C GLY A 107 0.23 -11.49 6.06
N LEU A 108 0.59 -10.23 6.34
CA LEU A 108 0.86 -9.22 5.32
C LEU A 108 1.98 -9.64 4.37
N ASP A 109 3.08 -10.16 4.91
CA ASP A 109 4.23 -10.69 4.16
C ASP A 109 3.78 -11.82 3.22
N HIS A 110 3.04 -12.80 3.75
CA HIS A 110 2.52 -13.92 2.95
C HIS A 110 1.56 -13.47 1.84
N VAL A 111 0.66 -12.53 2.13
CA VAL A 111 -0.31 -12.02 1.15
C VAL A 111 0.39 -11.25 0.04
N LEU A 112 1.36 -10.39 0.37
CA LEU A 112 2.16 -9.70 -0.65
C LEU A 112 3.06 -10.68 -1.43
N ALA A 113 3.49 -11.78 -0.82
CA ALA A 113 4.24 -12.83 -1.49
C ALA A 113 3.39 -13.72 -2.42
N SER A 114 2.06 -13.69 -2.28
CA SER A 114 1.17 -14.56 -3.06
C SER A 114 1.05 -14.19 -4.54
N GLY A 115 1.49 -12.99 -4.92
CA GLY A 115 1.33 -12.44 -6.27
C GLY A 115 -0.12 -12.06 -6.62
N ARG A 116 -1.07 -12.18 -5.70
CA ARG A 116 -2.49 -11.86 -5.96
C ARG A 116 -2.71 -10.35 -6.06
N ASN A 117 -3.65 -9.95 -6.92
CA ASN A 117 -4.04 -8.56 -7.12
C ASN A 117 -4.85 -8.04 -5.91
N ILE A 118 -4.14 -7.48 -4.92
CA ILE A 118 -4.70 -6.91 -3.71
C ILE A 118 -3.92 -5.65 -3.31
N ASN A 119 -4.65 -4.62 -2.86
CA ASN A 119 -4.06 -3.39 -2.39
C ASN A 119 -4.04 -3.36 -0.87
N ILE A 120 -2.89 -3.04 -0.27
CA ILE A 120 -2.72 -2.85 1.16
C ILE A 120 -2.37 -1.38 1.43
N LEU A 121 -3.15 -0.73 2.30
CA LEU A 121 -2.89 0.62 2.78
C LEU A 121 -2.54 0.58 4.27
N VAL A 122 -1.32 1.01 4.58
CA VAL A 122 -0.83 1.17 5.94
C VAL A 122 -0.88 2.65 6.32
N LEU A 123 -1.73 2.98 7.29
CA LEU A 123 -1.79 4.30 7.91
C LEU A 123 -0.77 4.35 9.05
N ASP A 124 0.44 4.79 8.72
CA ASP A 124 1.58 4.72 9.63
C ASP A 124 1.59 5.93 10.57
N THR A 125 1.09 5.71 11.79
CA THR A 125 1.13 6.69 12.89
C THR A 125 2.35 6.50 13.77
N GLU A 126 3.18 5.51 13.50
CA GLU A 126 4.39 5.15 14.24
C GLU A 126 4.19 4.84 15.73
N VAL A 127 2.95 4.57 16.14
CA VAL A 127 2.55 4.14 17.50
C VAL A 127 1.22 3.40 17.42
N TYR A 128 0.88 2.63 18.45
CA TYR A 128 -0.46 2.06 18.58
C TYR A 128 -1.42 3.16 19.07
N SER A 129 -1.90 3.96 18.12
CA SER A 129 -2.69 5.15 18.40
C SER A 129 -3.96 4.87 19.22
N ASN A 130 -4.74 3.87 18.80
CA ASN A 130 -6.04 3.55 19.42
C ASN A 130 -5.92 3.12 20.89
N THR A 131 -4.90 2.32 21.24
CA THR A 131 -4.71 1.80 22.61
C THR A 131 -3.94 2.76 23.52
N GLY A 132 -3.74 4.00 23.08
CA GLY A 132 -3.16 5.07 23.88
C GLY A 132 -1.64 5.19 23.75
N GLY A 133 -1.08 4.94 22.57
CA GLY A 133 0.28 5.34 22.20
C GLY A 133 1.39 4.40 22.68
N GLN A 134 1.21 3.09 22.53
CA GLN A 134 2.29 2.11 22.72
C GLN A 134 3.30 2.17 21.58
N ALA A 135 4.56 1.88 21.89
CA ALA A 135 5.60 1.73 20.90
C ALA A 135 5.29 0.54 19.97
N SER A 136 5.52 0.73 18.67
CA SER A 136 5.47 -0.27 17.62
C SER A 136 6.86 -0.49 17.02
N LYS A 137 7.02 -1.51 16.17
CA LYS A 137 8.23 -1.60 15.33
C LYS A 137 8.35 -0.46 14.31
N ALA A 138 7.28 0.30 14.08
CA ALA A 138 7.26 1.50 13.26
C ALA A 138 7.67 2.78 14.01
N THR A 139 7.73 2.77 15.35
CA THR A 139 8.14 3.92 16.15
C THR A 139 9.56 4.39 15.82
N GLY A 140 9.72 5.70 15.65
CA GLY A 140 11.00 6.36 15.32
C GLY A 140 12.06 6.22 16.43
N LEU A 141 13.33 6.28 16.04
CA LEU A 141 14.46 6.23 16.98
C LEU A 141 14.43 7.49 17.86
N GLY A 142 14.47 7.30 19.18
CA GLY A 142 14.39 8.38 20.16
C GLY A 142 12.97 8.83 20.52
N ALA A 143 11.93 8.33 19.83
CA ALA A 143 10.55 8.67 20.16
C ALA A 143 10.14 8.04 21.49
N VAL A 144 9.47 8.82 22.33
CA VAL A 144 8.87 8.37 23.58
C VAL A 144 7.45 7.87 23.32
N ALA A 145 7.18 6.66 23.79
CA ALA A 145 5.87 6.02 23.76
C ALA A 145 5.74 5.09 24.97
N LYS A 146 4.55 4.54 25.24
CA LYS A 146 4.43 3.48 26.26
C LYS A 146 5.29 2.29 25.85
N PHE A 147 6.00 1.68 26.81
CA PHE A 147 7.05 0.67 26.61
C PHE A 147 8.35 1.19 25.94
N ALA A 148 8.47 2.50 25.70
CA ALA A 148 9.68 3.17 25.22
C ALA A 148 9.88 4.52 25.93
N ALA A 149 9.72 4.54 27.27
CA ALA A 149 9.73 5.77 28.07
C ALA A 149 11.07 6.54 27.99
N GLY A 150 12.19 5.82 27.88
CA GLY A 150 13.53 6.41 27.69
C GLY A 150 13.86 6.77 26.24
N GLY A 151 12.86 6.81 25.35
CA GLY A 151 13.04 6.89 23.91
C GLY A 151 13.36 5.52 23.31
N LYS A 152 12.77 5.21 22.15
CA LYS A 152 13.02 3.94 21.47
C LYS A 152 14.49 3.86 20.99
N PRO A 153 15.26 2.84 21.41
CA PRO A 153 16.70 2.78 21.11
C PRO A 153 17.02 2.20 19.72
N THR A 154 16.04 1.60 19.05
CA THR A 154 16.22 0.95 17.75
C THR A 154 15.61 1.79 16.62
N PRO A 155 16.16 1.69 15.39
CA PRO A 155 15.56 2.35 14.24
C PRO A 155 14.17 1.80 13.90
N LYS A 156 13.39 2.57 13.15
CA LYS A 156 12.12 2.13 12.54
C LYS A 156 12.38 0.94 11.61
N LYS A 157 11.60 -0.14 11.74
CA LYS A 157 11.59 -1.27 10.80
C LYS A 157 11.27 -0.74 9.40
N ASP A 158 12.06 -1.11 8.40
CA ASP A 158 11.86 -0.65 7.03
C ASP A 158 10.98 -1.64 6.24
N LEU A 159 9.66 -1.54 6.44
CA LEU A 159 8.68 -2.44 5.82
C LEU A 159 8.72 -2.35 4.30
N GLY A 160 8.79 -1.14 3.74
CA GLY A 160 8.83 -0.97 2.29
C GLY A 160 10.04 -1.64 1.66
N MET A 161 11.23 -1.48 2.24
CA MET A 161 12.44 -2.17 1.79
C MET A 161 12.31 -3.69 1.84
N MET A 162 11.72 -4.24 2.90
CA MET A 162 11.50 -5.69 3.05
C MET A 162 10.61 -6.21 1.92
N ILE A 163 9.49 -5.55 1.65
CA ILE A 163 8.56 -5.98 0.60
C ILE A 163 9.14 -5.77 -0.81
N MET A 164 9.91 -4.70 -1.03
CA MET A 164 10.61 -4.48 -2.30
C MET A 164 11.57 -5.63 -2.65
N SER A 165 12.06 -6.40 -1.66
CA SER A 165 12.94 -7.55 -1.90
C SER A 165 12.30 -8.69 -2.69
N TYR A 166 10.97 -8.83 -2.67
CA TYR A 166 10.26 -9.79 -3.54
C TYR A 166 10.43 -9.48 -5.02
N GLY A 167 10.56 -8.19 -5.36
CA GLY A 167 10.79 -7.74 -6.72
C GLY A 167 9.54 -7.61 -7.59
N TYR A 168 8.41 -8.22 -7.21
CA TYR A 168 7.13 -8.22 -7.95
C TYR A 168 5.95 -7.58 -7.19
N ALA A 169 6.15 -7.06 -5.98
CA ALA A 169 5.13 -6.27 -5.30
C ALA A 169 5.32 -4.79 -5.62
N TYR A 170 4.25 -4.06 -5.94
CA TYR A 170 4.29 -2.61 -6.02
C TYR A 170 4.39 -2.04 -4.60
N VAL A 171 5.28 -1.07 -4.37
CA VAL A 171 5.46 -0.45 -3.04
C VAL A 171 5.56 1.06 -3.18
N ALA A 172 4.81 1.81 -2.39
CA ALA A 172 4.95 3.26 -2.32
C ALA A 172 4.95 3.77 -0.89
N GLN A 173 5.78 4.76 -0.61
CA GLN A 173 5.75 5.53 0.62
C GLN A 173 5.31 6.96 0.31
N VAL A 174 4.22 7.39 0.95
CA VAL A 174 3.51 8.63 0.62
C VAL A 174 3.35 9.50 1.87
N ALA A 175 3.21 10.81 1.67
CA ALA A 175 2.82 11.77 2.70
C ALA A 175 2.05 12.91 2.02
N MET A 176 0.74 12.96 2.26
CA MET A 176 -0.18 13.84 1.53
C MET A 176 0.16 15.32 1.74
N GLY A 177 0.47 15.74 2.96
CA GLY A 177 0.83 17.13 3.26
C GLY A 177 2.16 17.58 2.63
N ALA A 178 3.01 16.64 2.26
CA ALA A 178 4.29 16.91 1.59
C ALA A 178 4.16 16.96 0.07
N ASN A 179 3.44 16.00 -0.55
CA ASN A 179 3.30 15.93 -2.00
C ASN A 179 2.00 15.21 -2.43
N GLU A 180 0.90 15.96 -2.51
CA GLU A 180 -0.41 15.44 -2.92
C GLU A 180 -0.39 14.76 -4.31
N ARG A 181 0.37 15.32 -5.26
CA ARG A 181 0.48 14.77 -6.62
C ARG A 181 1.13 13.39 -6.62
N GLN A 182 2.18 13.22 -5.82
CA GLN A 182 2.85 11.92 -5.66
C GLN A 182 1.93 10.92 -4.96
N THR A 183 1.18 11.34 -3.94
CA THR A 183 0.19 10.48 -3.28
C THR A 183 -0.87 10.00 -4.27
N ILE A 184 -1.51 10.89 -5.03
CA ILE A 184 -2.53 10.51 -6.03
C ILE A 184 -1.94 9.54 -7.06
N ARG A 185 -0.74 9.85 -7.57
CA ARG A 185 -0.04 8.99 -8.52
C ARG A 185 0.21 7.60 -7.95
N ALA A 186 0.68 7.50 -6.71
CA ALA A 186 0.96 6.23 -6.07
C ALA A 186 -0.29 5.36 -5.90
N PHE A 187 -1.44 5.95 -5.57
CA PHE A 187 -2.71 5.23 -5.46
C PHE A 187 -3.23 4.73 -6.81
N LEU A 188 -3.13 5.56 -7.86
CA LEU A 188 -3.50 5.16 -9.21
C LEU A 188 -2.60 4.04 -9.75
N GLU A 189 -1.29 4.17 -9.55
CA GLU A 189 -0.32 3.14 -9.97
C GLU A 189 -0.56 1.82 -9.21
N ALA A 190 -0.76 1.86 -7.90
CA ALA A 190 -1.05 0.69 -7.08
C ALA A 190 -2.33 -0.05 -7.50
N GLU A 191 -3.44 0.66 -7.73
CA GLU A 191 -4.71 0.02 -8.15
C GLU A 191 -4.62 -0.56 -9.56
N SER A 192 -3.91 0.14 -10.46
CA SER A 192 -3.72 -0.31 -11.83
C SER A 192 -2.75 -1.50 -11.95
N TYR A 193 -1.95 -1.77 -10.92
CA TYR A 193 -0.98 -2.86 -10.93
C TYR A 193 -1.70 -4.19 -10.80
N ASP A 194 -1.46 -5.11 -11.74
CA ASP A 194 -2.05 -6.45 -11.69
C ASP A 194 -1.23 -7.39 -10.81
N GLY A 195 -1.24 -7.11 -9.51
CA GLY A 195 -0.44 -7.81 -8.53
C GLY A 195 -0.58 -7.19 -7.14
N PRO A 196 0.25 -7.64 -6.18
CA PRO A 196 0.17 -7.16 -4.81
C PRO A 196 0.75 -5.74 -4.73
N SER A 197 0.03 -4.85 -4.03
CA SER A 197 0.40 -3.44 -3.87
C SER A 197 0.42 -3.06 -2.39
N LEU A 198 1.47 -2.35 -1.95
CA LEU A 198 1.61 -1.79 -0.61
C LEU A 198 1.79 -0.27 -0.67
N ILE A 199 0.94 0.47 0.01
CA ILE A 199 1.09 1.91 0.24
C ILE A 199 1.30 2.16 1.74
N ILE A 200 2.40 2.82 2.10
CA ILE A 200 2.72 3.24 3.46
C ILE A 200 2.53 4.76 3.52
N ALA A 201 1.46 5.20 4.17
CA ALA A 201 1.08 6.61 4.27
C ALA A 201 1.45 7.18 5.65
N TYR A 202 2.30 8.20 5.67
CA TYR A 202 2.53 8.97 6.90
C TYR A 202 1.20 9.54 7.39
N SER A 203 0.85 9.21 8.63
CA SER A 203 -0.42 9.62 9.22
C SER A 203 -0.16 10.37 10.51
N THR A 204 -0.34 11.69 10.49
CA THR A 204 -0.23 12.50 11.71
C THR A 204 -1.22 12.03 12.79
N CYS A 205 -0.79 12.06 14.05
CA CYS A 205 -1.60 11.59 15.17
C CYS A 205 -1.47 12.51 16.37
N ILE A 206 -2.54 12.61 17.17
CA ILE A 206 -2.52 13.31 18.46
C ILE A 206 -1.41 12.78 19.40
N ALA A 207 -1.02 11.51 19.27
CA ALA A 207 0.05 10.90 20.05
C ALA A 207 1.45 11.46 19.70
N HIS A 208 1.61 12.11 18.55
CA HIS A 208 2.84 12.86 18.24
C HIS A 208 2.95 14.12 19.10
N GLY A 209 1.81 14.64 19.57
CA GLY A 209 1.71 15.84 20.38
C GLY A 209 2.12 17.09 19.60
N ILE A 210 1.51 17.24 18.42
CA ILE A 210 1.61 18.39 17.52
C ILE A 210 0.27 19.14 17.47
N ASN A 211 0.26 20.36 16.94
CA ASN A 211 -1.00 21.02 16.58
C ASN A 211 -1.59 20.36 15.33
N MET A 212 -2.69 19.63 15.49
CA MET A 212 -3.33 18.89 14.39
C MET A 212 -3.86 19.80 13.27
N ALA A 213 -4.20 21.06 13.57
CA ALA A 213 -4.60 22.03 12.53
C ALA A 213 -3.49 22.32 11.51
N THR A 214 -2.23 22.04 11.90
CA THR A 214 -1.04 22.23 11.05
C THR A 214 -0.36 20.92 10.69
N GLY A 215 -1.07 19.78 10.80
CA GLY A 215 -0.50 18.44 10.55
C GLY A 215 0.23 18.32 9.21
N ASN A 216 -0.36 18.84 8.12
CA ASN A 216 0.25 18.83 6.78
C ASN A 216 1.62 19.54 6.73
N ASN A 217 1.81 20.60 7.52
CA ASN A 217 3.10 21.28 7.61
C ASN A 217 4.16 20.38 8.26
N GLN A 218 3.75 19.60 9.27
CA GLN A 218 4.62 18.63 9.92
C GLN A 218 4.97 17.46 8.99
N GLU A 219 4.03 16.96 8.17
CA GLU A 219 4.33 15.95 7.14
C GLU A 219 5.35 16.46 6.13
N ARG A 220 5.18 17.71 5.66
CA ARG A 220 6.14 18.34 4.76
C ARG A 220 7.53 18.43 5.39
N LEU A 221 7.60 18.74 6.68
CA LEU A 221 8.85 18.82 7.42
C LEU A 221 9.49 17.43 7.63
N ALA A 222 8.68 16.39 7.84
CA ALA A 222 9.14 14.99 7.90
C ALA A 222 9.83 14.58 6.59
N VAL A 223 9.27 14.95 5.43
CA VAL A 223 9.90 14.69 4.13
C VAL A 223 11.15 15.53 3.92
N ARG A 224 11.09 16.85 4.19
CA ARG A 224 12.22 17.78 3.97
C ARG A 224 13.42 17.51 4.86
N SER A 225 13.21 16.89 6.02
CA SER A 225 14.29 16.47 6.93
C SER A 225 14.89 15.10 6.60
N GLY A 226 14.33 14.38 5.61
CA GLY A 226 14.72 13.02 5.28
C GLY A 226 14.14 11.95 6.22
N TYR A 227 13.42 12.34 7.28
CA TYR A 227 12.78 11.38 8.19
C TYR A 227 11.83 10.44 7.46
N TRP A 228 11.06 10.99 6.52
CA TRP A 228 10.09 10.25 5.70
C TRP A 228 10.36 10.44 4.20
N PRO A 229 11.29 9.69 3.58
CA PRO A 229 11.50 9.78 2.14
C PRO A 229 10.24 9.36 1.38
N LEU A 230 9.98 9.98 0.23
CA LEU A 230 8.89 9.59 -0.67
C LEU A 230 9.47 8.78 -1.82
N TYR A 231 8.90 7.62 -2.09
CA TYR A 231 9.35 6.74 -3.17
C TYR A 231 8.22 5.88 -3.70
N ARG A 232 8.44 5.35 -4.89
CA ARG A 232 7.61 4.33 -5.54
C ARG A 232 8.52 3.25 -6.10
N TYR A 233 8.07 2.01 -5.99
CA TYR A 233 8.68 0.85 -6.58
C TYR A 233 7.63 0.18 -7.46
N ASP A 234 7.83 0.24 -8.77
CA ASP A 234 6.93 -0.30 -9.78
C ASP A 234 7.61 -1.44 -10.54
N PRO A 235 7.22 -2.71 -10.28
CA PRO A 235 7.78 -3.88 -10.96
C PRO A 235 7.66 -3.83 -12.49
N ARG A 236 6.63 -3.15 -13.04
CA ARG A 236 6.37 -3.08 -14.48
C ARG A 236 7.52 -2.41 -15.23
N LEU A 237 8.20 -1.46 -14.60
CA LEU A 237 9.34 -0.77 -15.21
C LEU A 237 10.51 -1.69 -15.52
N LYS A 238 10.65 -2.82 -14.81
CA LYS A 238 11.67 -3.84 -15.17
C LYS A 238 11.42 -4.40 -16.56
N LEU A 239 10.15 -4.65 -16.92
CA LEU A 239 9.76 -5.17 -18.23
C LEU A 239 10.09 -4.17 -19.35
N GLU A 240 10.17 -2.88 -19.03
CA GLU A 240 10.61 -1.82 -19.93
C GLU A 240 12.13 -1.57 -19.90
N GLY A 241 12.90 -2.39 -19.18
CA GLY A 241 14.34 -2.18 -19.00
C GLY A 241 14.70 -0.95 -18.18
N LYS A 242 13.76 -0.43 -17.36
CA LYS A 242 13.93 0.74 -16.50
C LYS A 242 14.14 0.33 -15.05
N ASN A 243 14.69 1.24 -14.25
CA ASN A 243 14.82 1.02 -12.81
C ASN A 243 13.43 1.05 -12.15
N PRO A 244 13.02 -0.03 -11.47
CA PRO A 244 11.72 -0.08 -10.78
C PRO A 244 11.63 0.83 -9.57
N PHE A 245 12.75 1.33 -9.01
CA PHE A 245 12.73 2.22 -7.86
C PHE A 245 12.84 3.69 -8.29
N GLN A 246 11.87 4.51 -7.90
CA GLN A 246 11.89 5.97 -8.06
C GLN A 246 11.89 6.63 -6.69
N LEU A 247 12.89 7.46 -6.43
CA LEU A 247 12.94 8.35 -5.27
C LEU A 247 12.28 9.69 -5.64
N ASP A 248 11.11 9.95 -5.08
CA ASP A 248 10.27 11.12 -5.41
C ASP A 248 10.56 12.33 -4.49
N SER A 249 11.11 12.12 -3.30
CA SER A 249 11.59 13.20 -2.44
C SER A 249 12.97 13.71 -2.86
N ARG A 250 13.26 14.98 -2.59
CA ARG A 250 14.60 15.56 -2.72
C ARG A 250 15.47 15.24 -1.50
N ALA A 251 16.78 15.41 -1.66
CA ALA A 251 17.73 15.29 -0.57
C ALA A 251 17.31 16.13 0.65
N PRO A 252 17.60 15.68 1.88
CA PRO A 252 17.25 16.41 3.08
C PRO A 252 17.78 17.84 3.06
N GLU A 253 16.90 18.81 3.21
CA GLU A 253 17.21 20.25 3.20
C GLU A 253 17.21 20.86 4.60
N VAL A 254 16.64 20.14 5.57
CA VAL A 254 16.41 20.62 6.94
C VAL A 254 17.04 19.62 7.93
N PRO A 255 17.72 20.08 8.99
CA PRO A 255 18.21 19.20 10.05
C PRO A 255 17.09 18.37 10.69
N LEU A 256 17.36 17.10 11.02
CA LEU A 256 16.36 16.21 11.61
C LEU A 256 15.78 16.77 12.92
N ARG A 257 16.61 17.44 13.71
CA ARG A 257 16.22 18.04 14.99
C ARG A 257 15.07 19.04 14.86
N ASP A 258 15.01 19.77 13.73
CA ASP A 258 14.00 20.82 13.50
C ASP A 258 12.62 20.19 13.20
N TYR A 259 12.60 18.97 12.66
CA TYR A 259 11.39 18.14 12.56
C TYR A 259 11.00 17.53 13.91
N ILE A 260 11.94 16.81 14.52
CA ILE A 260 11.72 15.98 15.72
C ILE A 260 11.26 16.83 16.91
N TYR A 261 11.87 17.99 17.15
CA TYR A 261 11.53 18.82 18.30
C TYR A 261 10.25 19.67 18.13
N ASN A 262 9.56 19.57 17.00
CA ASN A 262 8.18 20.06 16.89
C ASN A 262 7.18 19.12 17.57
N GLU A 263 7.59 17.89 17.89
CA GLU A 263 6.69 16.86 18.41
C GLU A 263 6.96 16.59 19.89
N THR A 264 5.90 16.54 20.68
CA THR A 264 6.01 16.32 22.12
C THR A 264 6.59 14.94 22.42
N ARG A 265 6.33 13.93 21.57
CA ARG A 265 6.92 12.58 21.72
C ARG A 265 8.45 12.54 21.72
N TYR A 266 9.13 13.58 21.24
CA TYR A 266 10.59 13.70 21.35
C TYR A 266 11.03 14.74 22.38
N ARG A 267 10.31 15.87 22.49
CA ARG A 267 10.62 16.92 23.49
C ARG A 267 10.60 16.43 24.93
N MET A 268 9.70 15.50 25.27
CA MET A 268 9.64 14.94 26.63
C MET A 268 10.94 14.26 27.04
N LEU A 269 11.63 13.60 26.10
CA LEU A 269 12.92 12.97 26.40
C LEU A 269 14.00 14.02 26.63
N ALA A 270 14.04 15.07 25.81
CA ALA A 270 14.97 16.17 26.00
C ALA A 270 14.78 16.90 27.34
N GLN A 271 13.55 16.95 27.86
CA GLN A 271 13.26 17.54 29.17
C GLN A 271 13.63 16.62 30.34
N SER A 272 13.36 15.32 30.23
CA SER A 272 13.55 14.36 31.32
C SER A 272 14.95 13.75 31.37
N ASN A 273 15.62 13.59 30.22
CA ASN A 273 16.96 13.05 30.09
C ASN A 273 17.69 13.67 28.87
N PRO A 274 18.25 14.88 29.01
CA PRO A 274 18.90 15.60 27.90
C PRO A 274 20.06 14.83 27.26
N GLU A 275 20.87 14.13 28.04
CA GLU A 275 22.02 13.38 27.54
C GLU A 275 21.58 12.20 26.65
N ALA A 276 20.56 11.46 27.07
CA ALA A 276 19.98 10.40 26.26
C ALA A 276 19.33 10.95 24.99
N ALA A 277 18.63 12.09 25.10
CA ALA A 277 17.99 12.73 23.95
C ALA A 277 19.02 13.15 22.89
N GLU A 278 20.12 13.77 23.28
CA GLU A 278 21.19 14.20 22.36
C GLU A 278 21.88 12.98 21.72
N ARG A 279 22.13 11.93 22.50
CA ARG A 279 22.68 10.67 21.96
C ARG A 279 21.75 10.05 20.91
N LEU A 280 20.45 9.94 21.23
CA LEU A 280 19.47 9.34 20.33
C LEU A 280 19.21 10.21 19.11
N LEU A 281 19.24 11.54 19.23
CA LEU A 281 19.14 12.44 18.09
C LEU A 281 20.28 12.24 17.09
N ARG A 282 21.52 12.09 17.57
CA ARG A 282 22.68 11.78 16.70
C ARG A 282 22.51 10.45 15.97
N LEU A 283 22.15 9.40 16.69
CA LEU A 283 21.87 8.08 16.09
C LEU A 283 20.70 8.14 15.09
N ALA A 284 19.67 8.94 15.36
CA ALA A 284 18.54 9.12 14.46
C ALA A 284 18.98 9.85 13.17
N GLN A 285 19.83 10.87 13.29
CA GLN A 285 20.37 11.62 12.16
C GLN A 285 21.26 10.73 11.27
N GLU A 286 22.09 9.88 11.89
CA GLU A 286 22.89 8.87 11.19
C GLU A 286 21.98 7.87 10.45
N ALA A 287 20.98 7.29 11.13
CA ALA A 287 20.05 6.35 10.52
C ALA A 287 19.25 6.95 9.34
N VAL A 288 18.86 8.23 9.44
CA VAL A 288 18.21 8.96 8.34
C VAL A 288 19.17 9.13 7.16
N ALA A 289 20.43 9.51 7.42
CA ALA A 289 21.44 9.67 6.38
C ALA A 289 21.77 8.34 5.67
N GLU A 290 21.95 7.26 6.43
CA GLU A 290 22.20 5.92 5.88
C GLU A 290 21.03 5.43 5.02
N ARG A 291 19.80 5.60 5.51
CA ARG A 291 18.58 5.26 4.75
C ARG A 291 18.50 6.06 3.46
N TRP A 292 18.78 7.36 3.52
CA TRP A 292 18.81 8.22 2.35
C TRP A 292 19.81 7.73 1.31
N GLN A 293 21.06 7.49 1.72
CA GLN A 293 22.12 6.99 0.83
C GLN A 293 21.73 5.65 0.18
N LYS A 294 21.12 4.74 0.95
CA LYS A 294 20.63 3.47 0.42
C LYS A 294 19.56 3.66 -0.66
N TYR A 295 18.57 4.53 -0.42
CA TYR A 295 17.53 4.80 -1.41
C TYR A 295 18.05 5.55 -2.64
N GLU A 296 18.98 6.48 -2.44
CA GLU A 296 19.64 7.16 -3.54
C GLU A 296 20.44 6.19 -4.42
N TYR A 297 21.16 5.25 -3.79
CA TYR A 297 21.86 4.17 -4.49
C TYR A 297 20.88 3.32 -5.31
N LEU A 298 19.77 2.87 -4.70
CA LEU A 298 18.73 2.10 -5.40
C LEU A 298 18.16 2.86 -6.59
N ALA A 299 17.92 4.17 -6.49
CA ALA A 299 17.41 4.99 -7.59
C ALA A 299 18.42 5.17 -8.74
N LYS A 300 19.72 5.08 -8.44
CA LYS A 300 20.82 5.18 -9.42
C LYS A 300 21.22 3.83 -10.01
N MET A 301 20.75 2.71 -9.47
CA MET A 301 21.10 1.38 -9.99
C MET A 301 20.64 1.20 -11.44
N THR A 302 21.53 0.65 -12.26
CA THR A 302 21.18 0.20 -13.60
C THR A 302 20.42 -1.13 -13.47
N PRO A 303 19.25 -1.28 -14.10
CA PRO A 303 18.49 -2.53 -14.05
C PRO A 303 19.30 -3.66 -14.71
N ALA A 304 19.25 -4.85 -14.10
CA ALA A 304 19.80 -6.05 -14.73
C ALA A 304 19.00 -6.38 -16.01
N PRO A 305 19.62 -6.94 -17.05
CA PRO A 305 18.90 -7.37 -18.24
C PRO A 305 17.83 -8.40 -17.85
N VAL A 306 16.58 -8.15 -18.25
CA VAL A 306 15.51 -9.14 -18.07
C VAL A 306 15.76 -10.27 -19.08
N LEU A 307 15.92 -11.50 -18.58
CA LEU A 307 15.96 -12.68 -19.44
C LEU A 307 14.61 -12.81 -20.15
N ALA A 308 14.64 -12.86 -21.49
CA ALA A 308 13.45 -12.85 -22.35
C ALA A 308 12.49 -14.04 -22.11
N GLU A 309 12.90 -15.05 -21.36
CA GLU A 309 12.14 -16.28 -21.09
C GLU A 309 11.23 -16.21 -19.86
N ALA A 310 11.30 -15.16 -19.04
CA ALA A 310 10.53 -15.05 -17.79
C ALA A 310 9.16 -14.35 -17.94
N VAL A 311 8.70 -14.10 -19.18
CA VAL A 311 7.49 -13.30 -19.48
C VAL A 311 6.42 -14.12 -20.25
N ALA A 312 6.47 -15.45 -20.16
CA ALA A 312 5.49 -16.35 -20.76
C ALA A 312 4.51 -16.89 -19.70
#